data_AF-A0A950H915-F1
#
_entry.id   AF-A0A950H915-F1
#
_cell.length_a   1.000
_cell.length_b   1.000
_cell.length_c   1.000
_cell.angle_alpha   90.00
_cell.angle_beta   90.00
_cell.angle_gamma   90.00
#
_symmetry.space_group_name_H-M   'P 1'
#
loop_
_entity.id
_entity.type
_entity.pdbx_description
1 polymer ?
#
loop_
_entity_poly.entity_id
_entity_poly.type
_entity_poly.pdbx_seq_one_letter_code
_entity_poly.pdbx_strand_id
1 'polypeptide(L)' 'MHSVALAIGVQLSLIVGIAGLLWPEKLKPVYEVLMFPWYPTCRTVRLHSVGAIGVSLMIFLLWYVR' A
#
# COMPACT_ATOMS: atom_id res chain seq x y z
N MET A 1 10.42 -20.62 0.67
CA MET A 1 9.02 -20.19 0.44
C MET A 1 8.68 -18.93 1.26
N HIS A 2 8.88 -18.92 2.58
CA HIS A 2 8.45 -17.81 3.46
C HIS A 2 9.14 -16.46 3.17
N SER A 3 10.46 -16.43 2.94
CA SER A 3 11.21 -15.19 2.67
C SER A 3 10.83 -14.53 1.34
N VAL A 4 10.50 -15.34 0.32
CA VAL A 4 10.06 -14.85 -0.99
C VAL A 4 8.67 -14.21 -0.86
N ALA A 5 7.76 -14.83 -0.10
CA ALA A 5 6.44 -14.27 0.16
C ALA A 5 6.51 -12.91 0.88
N LEU A 6 7.42 -12.78 1.87
CA LEU A 6 7.66 -11.51 2.55
C LEU A 6 8.22 -10.45 1.60
N ALA A 7 9.20 -10.80 0.77
CA ALA A 7 9.78 -9.87 -0.20
C ALA A 7 8.73 -9.37 -1.22
N ILE A 8 7.85 -10.25 -1.69
CA ILE A 8 6.74 -9.89 -2.57
C ILE A 8 5.75 -8.96 -1.84
N GLY A 9 5.39 -9.27 -0.59
CA GLY A 9 4.51 -8.43 0.22
C GLY A 9 5.07 -7.02 0.44
N VAL A 10 6.37 -6.90 0.73
CA VAL A 10 7.07 -5.62 0.87
C VAL A 10 7.02 -4.83 -0.44
N GLN A 11 7.35 -5.46 -1.58
CA GLN A 11 7.37 -4.76 -2.87
C GLN A 11 5.97 -4.34 -3.33
N LEU A 12 4.96 -5.19 -3.19
CA LEU A 12 3.59 -4.86 -3.58
C LEU A 12 3.04 -3.71 -2.74
N SER A 13 3.23 -3.74 -1.42
CA SER A 13 2.80 -2.64 -0.54
C SER A 13 3.53 -1.34 -0.85
N LEU A 14 4.82 -1.41 -1.19
CA LEU A 14 5.60 -0.25 -1.61
C LEU A 14 5.11 0.33 -2.94
N ILE A 15 4.88 -0.52 -3.96
CA ILE A 15 4.41 -0.10 -5.28
C ILE A 15 3.02 0.55 -5.17
N VAL A 16 2.09 -0.07 -4.44
CA VAL A 16 0.75 0.49 -4.23
C VAL A 16 0.81 1.81 -3.46
N GLY A 17 1.68 1.89 -2.45
CA GLY A 17 1.93 3.11 -1.70
C GLY A 17 2.47 4.25 -2.56
N ILE A 18 3.52 4.00 -3.34
CA ILE A 18 4.12 5.01 -4.24
C ILE A 18 3.12 5.41 -5.33
N ALA A 19 2.45 4.45 -5.94
CA ALA A 19 1.48 4.70 -7.00
C ALA A 19 0.30 5.55 -6.50
N GLY A 20 -0.19 5.33 -5.28
CA GLY A 20 -1.30 6.14 -4.75
C GLY A 20 -0.89 7.51 -4.23
N LEU A 21 0.40 7.73 -3.96
CA LEU A 21 0.95 9.05 -3.71
C LEU A 21 1.06 9.87 -5.01
N LEU A 22 1.63 9.28 -6.07
CA LEU A 22 1.91 9.93 -7.35
C LEU A 22 0.66 10.07 -8.23
N TRP A 23 -0.15 9.02 -8.31
CA TRP A 23 -1.35 8.94 -9.16
C TRP A 23 -2.59 8.51 -8.35
N PRO A 24 -3.02 9.30 -7.35
CA PRO A 24 -4.19 8.98 -6.53
C PRO A 24 -5.46 8.82 -7.38
N GLU A 25 -5.54 9.53 -8.51
CA GLU A 25 -6.70 9.54 -9.40
C GLU A 25 -6.88 8.21 -10.14
N LYS A 26 -5.77 7.51 -10.43
CA LYS A 26 -5.78 6.19 -11.07
C LYS A 26 -6.11 5.07 -10.09
N LEU A 27 -5.76 5.26 -8.82
CA LEU A 27 -6.02 4.28 -7.76
C LEU A 27 -7.38 4.46 -7.08
N LYS A 28 -7.97 5.65 -7.14
CA LYS A 28 -9.32 5.93 -6.64
C LYS A 28 -10.38 4.88 -7.05
N PRO A 29 -10.53 4.47 -8.32
CA PRO A 29 -11.53 3.45 -8.69
C PRO A 29 -11.24 2.08 -8.07
N VAL A 30 -9.97 1.71 -7.91
CA VAL A 30 -9.58 0.47 -7.23
C VAL A 30 -9.98 0.54 -5.76
N TYR A 31 -9.69 1.67 -5.10
CA TYR A 31 -10.09 1.91 -3.73
C TYR A 31 -11.61 2.02 -3.56
N GLU A 32 -12.35 2.54 -4.54
CA GLU A 32 -13.83 2.57 -4.53
C GLU A 32 -14.44 1.18 -4.51
N VAL A 33 -13.87 0.25 -5.29
CA VAL A 33 -14.29 -1.15 -5.27
C VAL A 33 -13.87 -1.83 -3.96
N LEU A 34 -12.63 -1.59 -3.51
CA LEU A 34 -12.06 -2.25 -2.34
C LEU A 34 -12.67 -1.76 -1.01
N MET A 35 -13.06 -0.49 -0.94
CA MET A 35 -13.59 0.16 0.25
C MET A 35 -15.11 0.38 0.18
N PHE A 36 -15.80 -0.28 -0.76
CA PHE A 36 -17.25 -0.18 -0.87
C PHE A 36 -17.92 -0.44 0.50
N PRO A 37 -18.91 0.37 0.92
CA PRO A 37 -19.63 1.43 0.19
C PRO A 37 -19.04 2.85 0.32
N TRP A 38 -17.83 3.00 0.86
CA TRP A 38 -17.24 4.31 1.11
C TRP A 38 -16.71 4.94 -0.18
N TYR A 39 -16.90 6.25 -0.36
CA TYR A 39 -16.35 7.00 -1.49
C TYR A 39 -15.00 7.63 -1.09
N PRO A 40 -13.85 7.01 -1.40
CA PRO A 40 -12.55 7.54 -1.05
C PRO A 40 -12.28 8.84 -1.82
N THR A 41 -11.96 9.90 -1.10
CA THR A 41 -11.42 11.12 -1.71
C THR A 41 -9.96 10.89 -2.12
N CYS A 42 -9.42 11.71 -3.04
CA CYS A 42 -7.99 11.64 -3.40
C CYS A 42 -7.08 11.83 -2.17
N ARG A 43 -7.53 12.61 -1.16
CA ARG A 43 -6.80 12.76 0.11
C ARG A 43 -6.80 11.46 0.92
N THR A 44 -7.94 10.78 0.97
CA THR A 44 -8.06 9.46 1.62
C THR A 44 -7.13 8.45 0.97
N VAL A 45 -7.12 8.36 -0.37
CA VAL A 45 -6.21 7.47 -1.11
C VAL A 45 -4.75 7.75 -0.72
N ARG A 46 -4.32 9.01 -0.71
CA ARG A 46 -2.95 9.38 -0.29
C ARG A 46 -2.62 8.96 1.14
N LEU A 47 -3.55 9.11 2.09
CA LEU A 47 -3.34 8.68 3.49
C LEU A 47 -3.18 7.16 3.58
N HIS A 48 -4.02 6.41 2.89
CA HIS A 48 -3.88 4.96 2.83
C HIS A 48 -2.58 4.53 2.16
N SER A 49 -2.12 5.27 1.14
CA SER A 49 -0.83 5.06 0.49
C SER A 49 0.35 5.30 1.42
N VAL A 50 0.33 6.35 2.24
CA VAL A 50 1.36 6.55 3.29
C VAL A 50 1.34 5.39 4.28
N GLY A 51 0.14 4.95 4.69
CA GLY A 51 -0.01 3.77 5.54
C GLY A 51 0.58 2.50 4.93
N ALA A 52 0.35 2.26 3.62
CA ALA A 52 0.91 1.12 2.89
C ALA A 52 2.45 1.16 2.84
N ILE A 53 3.05 2.34 2.64
CA ILE A 53 4.51 2.51 2.72
C ILE A 53 5.01 2.21 4.14
N GLY A 54 4.32 2.71 5.17
CA GLY A 54 4.66 2.42 6.57
C GLY A 54 4.63 0.94 6.88
N VAL A 55 3.59 0.22 6.42
CA VAL A 55 3.49 -1.24 6.57
C VAL A 55 4.60 -1.96 5.81
N SER A 56 4.92 -1.52 4.59
CA SER A 56 6.04 -2.07 3.80
C SER A 56 7.37 -1.98 4.56
N LEU A 57 7.69 -0.79 5.09
CA LEU A 57 8.88 -0.56 5.90
C LEU A 57 8.88 -1.39 7.17
N MET A 58 7.74 -1.51 7.86
CA MET A 58 7.63 -2.29 9.08
C MET A 58 7.86 -3.79 8.81
N ILE A 59 7.29 -4.36 7.74
CA ILE A 59 7.53 -5.75 7.35
C ILE A 59 9.00 -5.96 7.00
N PHE A 60 9.60 -5.02 6.26
CA PHE A 60 11.02 -5.08 5.92
C PHE A 60 11.93 -5.04 7.15
N LEU A 61 11.66 -4.13 8.10
CA LEU A 61 12.43 -4.01 9.34
C LEU A 61 12.27 -5.25 10.23
N LEU A 62 11.04 -5.74 10.39
CA LEU A 62 10.78 -6.98 11.14
C LEU A 62 11.47 -8.19 10.51
N TRP A 63 11.57 -8.23 9.18
CA TRP A 63 12.32 -9.27 8.48
C TRP A 63 13.84 -9.10 8.66
N TYR A 64 14.35 -7.87 8.60
CA TYR A 64 15.78 -7.57 8.75
C TYR A 64 16.32 -7.86 10.17
N VAL A 65 15.50 -7.60 11.20
CA VAL A 65 15.87 -7.81 12.62
C VAL A 65 15.86 -9.29 13.02
N ARG A 66 15.24 -10.16 12.21
CA ARG A 66 15.11 -11.59 12.48
C ARG A 66 16.30 -12.38 11.95
#